data_AF-A0A7V9PZC4-F1
#
_entry.id   AF-A0A7V9PZC4-F1
#
_cell.length_a   1.000
_cell.length_b   1.000
_cell.length_c   1.000
_cell.angle_alpha   90.00
_cell.angle_beta   90.00
_cell.angle_gamma   90.00
#
_symmetry.space_group_name_H-M   'P 1'
#
loop_
_entity.id
_entity.type
_entity.pdbx_description
1 polymer ?
#
loop_
_entity_poly.entity_id
_entity_poly.type
_entity_poly.pdbx_seq_one_letter_code
_entity_poly.pdbx_strand_id
1 'polypeptide(L)'
;MAAWIKLGPARMPSRESPEQAIEILLERGYDACEVDFESGFWMDYPFAERLGELAREHGIALSVHAPLFGFMGHVEPSGRKFT
;
A
#
# COMPACT_ATOMS: atom_id res chain seq x y z
N MET A 1 19.66 -17.86 10.89
CA MET A 1 19.55 -16.56 10.18
C MET A 1 19.01 -15.56 11.18
N ALA A 2 19.70 -14.44 11.41
CA ALA A 2 19.10 -13.36 12.19
C ALA A 2 17.87 -12.83 11.44
N ALA A 3 16.76 -12.57 12.14
CA ALA A 3 15.60 -11.93 11.54
C ALA A 3 15.89 -10.43 11.43
N TRP A 4 15.88 -9.89 10.21
CA TRP A 4 16.02 -8.46 9.95
C TRP A 4 14.64 -7.83 10.00
N ILE A 5 14.50 -6.74 10.75
CA ILE A 5 13.26 -5.98 10.81
C ILE A 5 13.25 -5.03 9.61
N LYS A 6 12.21 -5.11 8.79
CA LYS A 6 11.94 -4.11 7.76
C LYS A 6 11.11 -2.97 8.33
N LEU A 7 11.53 -1.74 8.10
CA LEU A 7 10.93 -0.51 8.57
C LEU A 7 10.47 0.36 7.40
N GLY A 8 9.25 0.87 7.51
CA GLY A 8 8.61 1.65 6.47
C GLY A 8 7.48 2.53 7.00
N PRO A 9 7.10 3.59 6.26
CA PRO A 9 5.95 4.41 6.62
C PRO A 9 4.63 3.68 6.34
N ALA A 10 3.61 4.07 7.10
CA ALA A 10 2.22 3.90 6.69
C ALA A 10 1.86 4.97 5.65
N ARG A 11 1.07 4.59 4.65
CA ARG A 11 0.70 5.38 3.46
C ARG A 11 1.83 5.59 2.45
N MET A 12 1.43 5.64 1.19
CA MET A 12 2.34 5.86 0.07
C MET A 12 2.91 7.29 0.10
N PRO A 13 4.25 7.47 0.06
CA PRO A 13 4.86 8.80 0.12
C PRO A 13 4.56 9.71 -1.08
N SER A 14 4.28 9.15 -2.25
CA SER A 14 3.78 9.88 -3.42
C SER A 14 2.77 9.05 -4.21
N ARG A 15 1.68 9.68 -4.63
CA ARG A 15 0.69 9.10 -5.55
C ARG A 15 0.82 9.68 -6.97
N GLU A 16 1.76 10.60 -7.20
CA GLU A 16 1.99 11.23 -8.51
C GLU A 16 2.72 10.27 -9.46
N SER A 17 3.72 9.53 -8.96
CA SER A 17 4.40 8.48 -9.71
C SER A 17 5.04 7.42 -8.79
N PRO A 18 5.19 6.17 -9.27
CA PRO A 18 5.87 5.12 -8.51
C PRO A 18 7.38 5.41 -8.34
N GLU A 19 8.02 6.06 -9.31
CA GLU A 19 9.44 6.47 -9.22
C GLU A 19 9.67 7.43 -8.05
N GLN A 20 8.82 8.46 -7.94
CA GLN A 20 8.95 9.45 -6.87
C GLN A 20 8.70 8.83 -5.50
N ALA A 21 7.75 7.89 -5.40
CA ALA A 21 7.50 7.18 -4.15
C ALA A 21 8.73 6.39 -3.69
N ILE A 22 9.39 5.68 -4.61
CA ILE A 22 10.59 4.88 -4.34
C ILE A 22 11.79 5.78 -4.01
N GLU A 23 11.99 6.87 -4.73
CA GLU A 23 13.03 7.87 -4.44
C GLU A 23 12.91 8.38 -3.00
N ILE A 24 11.71 8.78 -2.56
CA ILE A 24 11.48 9.26 -1.19
C ILE A 24 11.77 8.17 -0.15
N LEU A 25 11.44 6.90 -0.42
CA LEU A 25 11.72 5.80 0.51
C LEU A 25 13.22 5.56 0.66
N LEU A 26 13.95 5.57 -0.45
CA LEU A 26 15.41 5.39 -0.48
C LEU A 26 16.13 6.55 0.21
N GLU A 27 15.76 7.80 -0.10
CA GLU A 27 16.33 9.00 0.53
C GLU A 27 16.16 8.99 2.05
N ARG A 28 15.06 8.41 2.54
CA ARG A 28 14.75 8.30 3.97
C ARG A 28 15.27 7.03 4.63
N GLY A 29 15.88 6.12 3.87
CA GLY A 29 16.47 4.87 4.38
C GLY A 29 15.46 3.82 4.82
N TYR A 30 14.27 3.80 4.21
CA TYR A 30 13.26 2.76 4.46
C TYR A 30 13.43 1.56 3.53
N ASP A 31 13.10 0.37 4.03
CA ASP A 31 13.12 -0.90 3.29
C ASP A 31 11.74 -1.59 3.28
N ALA A 32 10.69 -0.88 3.71
CA ALA A 32 9.30 -1.25 3.56
C ALA A 32 8.40 -0.02 3.28
N CYS A 33 7.18 -0.26 2.80
CA CYS A 33 6.12 0.74 2.69
C CYS A 33 4.74 0.08 2.66
N GLU A 34 3.76 0.66 3.34
CA GLU A 34 2.36 0.24 3.25
C GLU A 34 1.61 1.09 2.21
N VAL A 35 0.96 0.44 1.26
CA VAL A 35 0.05 1.06 0.28
C VAL A 35 -1.31 1.28 0.93
N ASP A 36 -1.79 2.52 0.93
CA ASP A 36 -3.03 2.90 1.59
C ASP A 36 -4.22 2.99 0.63
N PHE A 37 -5.27 2.24 0.93
CA PHE A 37 -6.59 2.39 0.31
C PHE A 37 -7.65 2.93 1.29
N GLU A 38 -7.22 3.52 2.40
CA GLU A 38 -8.12 3.98 3.49
C GLU A 38 -9.22 4.95 3.02
N SER A 39 -8.90 5.80 2.04
CA SER A 39 -9.77 6.84 1.49
C SER A 39 -10.29 6.56 0.07
N GLY A 40 -9.91 5.43 -0.52
CA GLY A 40 -10.35 5.02 -1.86
C GLY A 40 -9.28 4.27 -2.66
N PHE A 41 -9.69 3.68 -3.77
CA PHE A 41 -8.82 2.99 -4.72
C PHE A 41 -8.24 3.98 -5.73
N TRP A 42 -7.14 4.63 -5.37
CA TRP A 42 -6.50 5.65 -6.21
C TRP A 42 -5.49 5.07 -7.21
N MET A 43 -4.98 3.86 -6.95
CA MET A 43 -3.92 3.23 -7.74
C MET A 43 -4.51 2.48 -8.94
N ASP A 44 -3.98 2.74 -10.12
CA ASP A 44 -4.29 1.99 -11.33
C ASP A 44 -3.30 0.84 -11.57
N TYR A 45 -3.57 0.00 -12.58
CA TYR A 45 -2.75 -1.16 -12.89
C TYR A 45 -1.32 -0.78 -13.32
N PRO A 46 -1.09 0.16 -14.25
CA PRO A 46 0.26 0.57 -14.62
C PRO A 46 1.10 1.09 -13.44
N PHE A 47 0.51 1.89 -12.55
CA PHE A 47 1.18 2.34 -11.33
C PHE A 47 1.58 1.15 -10.45
N ALA A 48 0.64 0.22 -10.21
CA ALA A 48 0.87 -0.95 -9.36
C ALA A 48 1.98 -1.86 -9.89
N GLU A 49 1.97 -2.14 -11.20
CA GLU A 49 3.00 -2.94 -11.88
C GLU A 49 4.38 -2.28 -11.71
N ARG A 50 4.47 -0.99 -12.04
CA ARG A 50 5.73 -0.25 -12.01
C ARG A 50 6.28 -0.10 -10.59
N LEU A 51 5.42 0.18 -9.61
CA LEU A 51 5.79 0.20 -8.19
C LEU A 51 6.37 -1.15 -7.74
N GLY A 52 5.72 -2.25 -8.15
CA GLY A 52 6.15 -3.60 -7.78
C GLY A 52 7.50 -3.99 -8.37
N GLU A 53 7.80 -3.57 -9.60
CA GLU A 53 9.12 -3.73 -10.24
C GLU A 53 10.21 -2.99 -9.46
N LEU A 54 10.01 -1.69 -9.23
CA LEU A 54 10.97 -0.83 -8.54
C LEU A 54 11.20 -1.28 -7.10
N ALA A 55 10.13 -1.62 -6.37
CA ALA A 55 10.24 -2.11 -5.00
C ALA A 55 11.07 -3.40 -4.94
N ARG A 56 10.90 -4.30 -5.92
CA ARG A 56 11.70 -5.53 -6.02
C ARG A 56 13.17 -5.23 -6.32
N GLU A 57 13.44 -4.33 -7.27
CA GLU A 57 14.78 -3.90 -7.63
C GLU A 57 15.55 -3.34 -6.43
N HIS A 58 14.88 -2.53 -5.60
CA HIS A 58 15.48 -1.86 -4.45
C HIS A 58 15.31 -2.61 -3.12
N GLY A 59 14.70 -3.80 -3.12
CA GLY A 59 14.50 -4.61 -1.91
C GLY A 59 13.48 -4.07 -0.91
N ILE A 60 12.59 -3.17 -1.34
CA ILE A 60 11.53 -2.58 -0.52
C ILE A 60 10.36 -3.58 -0.39
N ALA A 61 9.98 -3.93 0.83
CA ALA A 61 8.79 -4.75 1.08
C ALA A 61 7.51 -3.91 1.03
N LEU A 62 6.49 -4.40 0.33
CA LEU A 62 5.20 -3.72 0.24
C LEU A 62 4.14 -4.50 1.03
N SER A 63 3.34 -3.78 1.82
CA SER A 63 2.08 -4.26 2.38
C SER A 63 0.92 -3.43 1.83
N VAL A 64 -0.31 -3.92 1.98
CA VAL A 64 -1.50 -3.20 1.52
C VAL A 64 -2.48 -3.06 2.68
N HIS A 65 -2.88 -1.83 2.96
CA HIS A 65 -3.93 -1.52 3.91
C HIS A 65 -5.28 -1.57 3.20
N ALA A 66 -6.20 -2.39 3.71
CA ALA A 66 -7.56 -2.49 3.18
C ALA A 66 -8.34 -1.17 3.36
N PRO A 67 -9.34 -0.88 2.52
CA PRO A 67 -10.15 0.32 2.69
C PRO A 67 -10.92 0.32 4.01
N LEU A 68 -10.99 1.47 4.69
CA LEU A 68 -11.69 1.61 5.97
C LEU A 68 -13.21 1.42 5.84
N PHE A 69 -13.74 1.67 4.64
CA PHE A 69 -15.15 1.44 4.30
C PHE A 69 -15.45 -0.01 3.91
N GLY A 70 -14.44 -0.90 3.89
CA GLY A 70 -14.60 -2.33 3.61
C GLY A 70 -15.17 -3.11 4.80
N PHE A 71 -16.41 -2.84 5.21
CA PHE A 71 -17.01 -3.50 6.36
C PHE A 71 -17.70 -4.82 5.96
N MET A 72 -16.91 -5.88 5.77
CA MET A 72 -17.39 -7.22 5.36
C MET A 72 -18.45 -7.83 6.28
N GLY A 73 -18.50 -7.38 7.54
CA GLY A 73 -19.46 -7.81 8.56
C GLY A 73 -20.73 -6.97 8.63
N HIS A 74 -20.82 -5.85 7.90
CA HIS A 74 -22.01 -5.01 7.92
C HIS A 74 -23.22 -5.79 7.45
N VAL A 75 -24.35 -5.60 8.13
CA VAL A 75 -25.66 -5.89 7.59
C VAL A 75 -26.33 -4.55 7.33
N GLU A 76 -27.06 -4.45 6.22
CA GLU A 76 -27.94 -3.32 6.00
C GLU A 76 -29.00 -3.22 7.11
N PRO A 77 -29.73 -2.10 7.23
CA PRO A 77 -30.81 -1.96 8.20
C PRO A 77 -31.86 -3.08 8.14
N SER A 78 -31.99 -3.74 6.98
CA SER A 78 -32.83 -4.93 6.77
C SER A 78 -32.34 -6.19 7.49
N GLY A 79 -31.14 -6.19 8.06
CA GLY A 79 -30.47 -7.34 8.66
C GLY A 79 -29.82 -8.30 7.65
N ARG A 80 -29.73 -7.92 6.37
CA ARG A 80 -29.14 -8.72 5.29
C ARG A 80 -27.86 -8.07 4.75
N LYS A 81 -26.93 -8.87 4.22
CA LYS A 81 -25.68 -8.37 3.61
C LYS A 81 -25.85 -7.86 2.18
N PHE A 82 -26.85 -8.37 1.48
CA PHE A 82 -27.19 -8.06 0.10
C PHE A 82 -28.71 -8.15 -0.03
N THR A 83 -29.35 -7.07 -0.47
CA THR A 83 -30.76 -7.08 -0.89
C THR A 83 -30.89 -7.24 -2.39
#